data_AF-A0A0M9ZJB4-F1
#
_entry.id   AF-A0A0M9ZJB4-F1
#
_cell.length_a   1.000
_cell.length_b   1.000
_cell.length_c   1.000
_cell.angle_alpha   90.00
_cell.angle_beta   90.00
_cell.angle_gamma   90.00
#
_symmetry.space_group_name_H-M   'P 1'
#
loop_
_entity.id
_entity.type
_entity.pdbx_description
1 polymer ?
#
loop_
_entity_poly.entity_id
_entity_poly.type
_entity_poly.pdbx_seq_one_letter_code
_entity_poly.pdbx_strand_id
1 'polypeptide(L)'
;MTFDGRAYAVAVDGRDVSDQVAAVDVHADPHDLPRVVLHLRPTGTWPTELDALARVEVGVPAEPGAAAAVFLDALDPLEVERAALARADLENVPGGGTAAVLGQLAEWARGA
;
A
#
# COMPACT_ATOMS: atom_id res chain seq x y z
N MET A 1 -5.32 -17.14 3.51
CA MET A 1 -4.97 -15.77 3.92
C MET A 1 -4.75 -15.80 5.42
N THR A 2 -3.55 -15.49 5.89
CA THR A 2 -3.17 -15.58 7.30
C THR A 2 -2.74 -14.19 7.74
N PHE A 3 -3.43 -13.64 8.74
CA PHE A 3 -3.04 -12.42 9.45
C PHE A 3 -2.32 -12.88 10.72
N ASP A 4 -1.04 -12.56 10.88
CA ASP A 4 -0.25 -13.01 12.04
C ASP A 4 -0.24 -12.02 13.21
N GLY A 5 -0.92 -10.87 13.07
CA GLY A 5 -1.11 -9.88 14.12
C GLY A 5 0.17 -9.20 14.60
N ARG A 6 1.31 -9.36 13.91
CA ARG A 6 2.61 -8.88 14.41
C ARG A 6 2.91 -7.41 14.11
N ALA A 7 2.20 -6.82 13.15
CA ALA A 7 2.32 -5.41 12.82
C ALA A 7 0.94 -4.82 12.54
N TYR A 8 0.65 -3.69 13.16
CA TYR A 8 -0.52 -2.88 12.90
C TYR A 8 -0.13 -1.41 12.93
N ALA A 9 -0.84 -0.59 12.16
CA ALA A 9 -0.77 0.85 12.22
C ALA A 9 -2.19 1.38 12.39
N VAL A 10 -2.37 2.31 13.31
CA VAL A 10 -3.64 2.99 13.53
C VAL A 10 -3.42 4.48 13.34
N ALA A 11 -4.11 5.05 12.35
CA ALA A 11 -4.13 6.48 12.13
C ALA A 11 -5.56 7.01 12.22
N VAL A 12 -5.73 8.14 12.90
CA VAL A 12 -6.99 8.88 12.97
C VAL A 12 -6.74 10.27 12.41
N ASP A 13 -7.53 10.67 11.40
CA ASP A 13 -7.34 11.94 10.68
C ASP A 13 -5.90 12.16 10.17
N GLY A 14 -5.23 11.07 9.77
CA GLY A 14 -3.84 11.09 9.28
C GLY A 14 -2.77 11.17 10.38
N ARG A 15 -3.16 11.20 11.67
CA ARG A 15 -2.23 11.15 12.80
C ARG A 15 -2.05 9.72 13.28
N ASP A 16 -0.81 9.25 13.36
CA ASP A 16 -0.48 7.97 13.99
C ASP A 16 -0.80 8.01 15.50
N VAL A 17 -1.60 7.03 15.94
CA VAL A 17 -2.03 6.82 17.33
C VAL A 17 -1.78 5.38 17.79
N SER A 18 -0.92 4.65 17.08
CA SER A 18 -0.64 3.23 17.36
C SER A 18 -0.08 3.00 18.77
N ASP A 19 0.63 3.98 19.34
CA ASP A 19 1.17 3.96 20.70
C ASP A 19 0.10 4.01 21.81
N GLN A 20 -1.09 4.50 21.47
CA GLN A 20 -2.24 4.56 22.36
C GLN A 20 -3.09 3.29 22.31
N VAL A 21 -2.77 2.32 21.43
CA VAL A 21 -3.44 1.04 21.33
C VAL A 21 -2.67 0.00 22.17
N ALA A 22 -3.40 -0.69 23.03
CA ALA A 22 -2.89 -1.79 23.86
C ALA A 22 -2.94 -3.13 23.12
N ALA A 23 -4.02 -3.36 22.36
CA ALA A 23 -4.23 -4.58 21.58
C ALA A 23 -5.22 -4.34 20.43
N VAL A 24 -5.15 -5.20 19.42
CA VAL A 24 -6.07 -5.22 18.27
C VAL A 24 -6.60 -6.65 18.11
N ASP A 25 -7.92 -6.81 18.16
CA ASP A 25 -8.57 -8.07 17.80
C ASP A 25 -9.26 -7.92 16.44
N VAL A 26 -8.98 -8.85 15.53
CA VAL A 26 -9.61 -8.91 14.21
C VAL A 26 -10.41 -10.20 14.09
N HIS A 27 -11.71 -10.08 13.86
CA HIS A 27 -12.62 -11.20 13.60
C HIS A 27 -13.11 -11.10 12.15
N ALA A 28 -12.86 -12.14 11.37
CA ALA A 28 -13.25 -12.22 9.97
C ALA A 28 -13.69 -13.64 9.65
N ASP A 29 -14.89 -14.00 10.10
CA ASP A 29 -15.50 -15.32 9.85
C ASP A 29 -16.22 -15.33 8.50
N PRO A 30 -16.25 -16.46 7.77
CA PRO A 30 -16.99 -16.57 6.53
C PRO A 30 -18.48 -16.25 6.74
N HIS A 31 -19.03 -15.37 5.89
CA HIS A 31 -20.43 -14.92 5.89
C HIS A 31 -20.82 -13.96 7.02
N ASP A 32 -19.87 -13.56 7.88
CA ASP A 32 -20.06 -12.49 8.85
C ASP A 32 -19.43 -11.18 8.37
N LEU A 33 -19.94 -10.05 8.89
CA LEU A 33 -19.28 -8.77 8.71
C LEU A 33 -17.97 -8.76 9.50
N PRO A 34 -16.83 -8.43 8.87
CA PRO A 34 -15.57 -8.35 9.57
C PRO A 34 -15.62 -7.29 10.66
N ARG A 35 -15.04 -7.60 11.82
CA ARG A 35 -15.01 -6.74 12.99
C ARG A 35 -13.59 -6.53 13.46
N VAL A 36 -13.26 -5.28 13.77
CA VAL A 36 -12.00 -4.92 14.43
C VAL A 36 -12.33 -4.28 15.78
N VAL A 37 -11.67 -4.75 16.83
CA VAL A 37 -11.76 -4.19 18.18
C VAL A 37 -10.39 -3.64 18.55
N LEU A 38 -10.34 -2.34 18.87
CA LEU A 38 -9.14 -1.67 19.36
C LEU A 38 -9.25 -1.54 20.88
N HIS A 39 -8.33 -2.16 21.60
CA HIS A 39 -8.19 -1.95 23.04
C HIS A 39 -7.29 -0.77 23.26
N LEU A 40 -7.83 0.34 23.76
CA LEU A 40 -7.06 1.56 23.98
C LEU A 40 -6.36 1.51 25.34
N ARG A 41 -5.16 2.09 25.42
CA ARG A 41 -4.48 2.32 26.69
C ARG A 41 -5.26 3.38 27.49
N PRO A 42 -5.32 3.24 28.82
CA PRO A 42 -5.92 4.26 29.68
C PRO A 42 -5.00 5.47 29.76
N THR A 43 -5.02 6.33 28.74
CA THR A 43 -4.19 7.55 28.68
C THR A 43 -4.89 8.80 29.24
N GLY A 44 -6.15 8.67 29.69
CA GLY A 44 -6.95 9.79 30.23
C GLY A 44 -7.31 10.87 29.19
N THR A 45 -6.94 10.68 27.93
CA THR A 45 -7.05 11.66 26.83
C THR A 45 -8.07 11.29 25.77
N TRP A 46 -8.73 10.13 25.88
CA TRP A 46 -9.73 9.72 24.91
C TRP A 46 -11.08 10.40 25.18
N PRO A 47 -11.73 10.96 24.16
CA PRO A 47 -13.09 11.45 24.31
C PRO A 47 -14.02 10.27 24.65
N THR A 48 -15.06 10.55 25.44
CA THR A 48 -16.09 9.56 25.82
C THR A 48 -16.89 9.03 24.62
N GLU A 49 -16.94 9.79 23.54
CA GLU A 49 -17.52 9.40 22.25
C GLU A 49 -16.54 9.77 21.14
N LEU A 50 -16.27 8.83 20.23
CA LEU A 50 -15.40 9.01 19.08
C LEU A 50 -16.21 8.71 17.81
N ASP A 51 -16.57 9.74 17.06
CA ASP A 51 -17.09 9.61 15.70
C ASP A 51 -15.92 9.73 14.73
N ALA A 52 -15.49 8.61 14.16
CA ALA A 52 -14.33 8.54 13.28
C ALA A 52 -14.61 7.60 12.10
N LEU A 53 -14.17 8.00 10.92
CA LEU A 53 -14.14 7.15 9.74
C LEU A 53 -12.86 6.31 9.76
N ALA A 54 -13.00 5.00 9.93
CA ALA A 54 -11.88 4.07 9.89
C ALA A 54 -11.80 3.39 8.51
N ARG A 55 -10.62 3.43 7.88
CA ARG A 55 -10.28 2.55 6.76
C ARG A 55 -9.55 1.34 7.32
N VAL A 56 -10.15 0.16 7.19
CA VAL A 56 -9.55 -1.10 7.63
C VAL A 56 -9.02 -1.85 6.40
N GLU A 57 -7.70 -2.02 6.34
CA GLU A 57 -7.05 -2.86 5.35
C GLU A 57 -6.59 -4.15 6.03
N VAL A 58 -7.21 -5.27 5.67
CA VAL A 58 -6.83 -6.59 6.18
C VAL A 58 -6.07 -7.32 5.08
N GLY A 59 -4.79 -7.61 5.31
CA GLY A 59 -3.95 -8.36 4.38
C GLY A 59 -2.47 -8.22 4.72
N VAL A 60 -1.65 -9.12 4.18
CA VAL A 60 -0.21 -8.94 4.16
C VAL A 60 0.05 -7.87 3.08
N PRO A 61 0.66 -6.72 3.40
CA PRO A 61 1.11 -5.81 2.35
C PRO A 61 1.97 -6.64 1.40
N ALA A 62 1.61 -6.65 0.11
CA ALA A 62 2.32 -7.47 -0.85
C ALA A 62 3.81 -7.14 -0.74
N GLU A 63 4.65 -8.16 -0.54
CA GLU A 63 6.10 -7.99 -0.52
C GLU A 63 6.49 -7.19 -1.78
N PRO A 64 7.05 -5.99 -1.65
CA PRO A 64 7.20 -5.07 -2.79
C PRO A 64 7.95 -5.71 -3.97
N GLY A 65 8.93 -6.58 -3.66
CA GLY A 65 9.66 -7.33 -4.67
C GLY A 65 8.81 -8.36 -5.42
N ALA A 66 7.91 -9.07 -4.73
CA ALA A 66 7.04 -10.05 -5.37
C ALA A 66 6.00 -9.37 -6.27
N ALA A 67 5.44 -8.25 -5.81
CA ALA A 67 4.53 -7.45 -6.63
C ALA A 67 5.22 -6.85 -7.86
N ALA A 68 6.45 -6.33 -7.70
CA ALA A 68 7.24 -5.82 -8.80
C ALA A 68 7.61 -6.91 -9.83
N ALA A 69 7.98 -8.12 -9.38
CA ALA A 69 8.28 -9.23 -10.27
C ALA A 69 7.07 -9.62 -11.13
N VAL A 70 5.89 -9.78 -10.50
CA VAL A 70 4.65 -10.09 -11.23
C VAL A 70 4.30 -8.99 -12.25
N PHE A 71 4.48 -7.72 -11.89
CA PHE A 71 4.26 -6.61 -12.81
C PHE A 71 5.21 -6.67 -14.01
N LEU A 72 6.52 -6.82 -13.77
CA LEU A 72 7.52 -6.87 -14.82
C LEU A 72 7.37 -8.10 -15.73
N ASP A 73 7.01 -9.25 -15.17
CA ASP A 73 6.78 -10.49 -15.93
C ASP A 73 5.58 -10.41 -16.87
N ALA A 74 4.63 -9.50 -16.61
CA ALA A 74 3.45 -9.30 -17.44
C ALA A 74 3.69 -8.37 -18.65
N LEU A 75 4.85 -7.70 -18.73
CA LEU A 75 5.13 -6.71 -19.77
C LEU A 75 5.67 -7.35 -21.04
N ASP A 76 5.25 -6.83 -22.19
CA ASP A 76 5.91 -7.11 -23.47
C ASP A 76 7.16 -6.21 -23.61
N PRO A 77 8.39 -6.77 -23.73
CA PRO A 77 9.60 -5.98 -23.90
C PRO A 77 9.58 -5.03 -25.10
N LEU A 78 8.94 -5.42 -26.20
CA LEU A 78 8.84 -4.57 -27.40
C LEU A 78 7.86 -3.41 -27.19
N GLU A 79 6.82 -3.61 -26.40
CA GLU A 79 5.90 -2.53 -26.03
C GLU A 79 6.58 -1.52 -25.11
N VAL A 80 7.33 -2.01 -24.11
CA VAL A 80 8.13 -1.17 -23.20
C VAL A 80 9.13 -0.34 -23.99
N GLU A 81 9.89 -0.94 -24.90
CA GLU A 81 10.87 -0.23 -25.71
C GLU A 81 10.21 0.85 -26.58
N ARG A 82 9.13 0.52 -27.29
CA ARG A 82 8.41 1.49 -28.12
C ARG A 82 7.86 2.65 -27.30
N ALA A 83 7.24 2.36 -26.16
CA ALA A 83 6.66 3.38 -25.29
C ALA A 83 7.76 4.29 -24.73
N ALA A 84 8.87 3.72 -24.24
CA ALA A 84 10.00 4.48 -23.73
C ALA A 84 10.64 5.38 -24.81
N LEU A 85 10.81 4.87 -26.03
CA LEU A 85 11.37 5.64 -27.15
C LEU A 85 10.43 6.74 -27.66
N ALA A 86 9.12 6.60 -27.44
CA ALA A 86 8.11 7.59 -27.82
C ALA A 86 7.92 8.71 -26.78
N ARG A 87 8.58 8.63 -25.62
CA ARG A 87 8.44 9.64 -24.57
C ARG A 87 8.97 11.00 -25.01
N ALA A 88 8.21 12.05 -24.68
CA ALA A 88 8.58 13.43 -24.99
C ALA A 88 9.79 13.94 -24.19
N ASP A 89 10.08 13.33 -23.05
CA ASP A 89 11.19 13.65 -22.15
C ASP A 89 12.44 12.78 -22.40
N LEU A 90 12.51 12.05 -23.52
CA LEU A 90 13.68 11.24 -23.87
C LEU A 90 14.89 12.13 -24.19
N GLU A 91 15.94 12.02 -23.38
CA GLU A 91 17.21 12.72 -23.59
C GLU A 91 18.24 11.85 -24.30
N ASN A 92 18.98 12.42 -25.27
CA ASN A 92 20.08 11.75 -25.96
C ASN A 92 21.41 11.93 -25.22
N VAL A 93 21.47 11.43 -23.99
CA VAL A 93 22.63 11.46 -23.10
C VAL A 93 22.88 10.07 -22.50
N PRO A 94 24.08 9.76 -21.99
CA PRO A 94 24.31 8.51 -21.28
C PRO A 94 23.28 8.29 -20.17
N GLY A 95 22.58 7.16 -20.23
CA GLY A 95 21.52 6.81 -19.28
C GLY A 95 20.12 7.33 -19.63
N GLY A 96 19.96 8.20 -20.63
CA GLY A 96 18.67 8.77 -21.02
C GLY A 96 17.64 7.72 -21.46
N GLY A 97 18.06 6.72 -22.24
CA GLY A 97 17.20 5.59 -22.60
C GLY A 97 16.77 4.74 -21.40
N THR A 98 17.66 4.50 -20.44
CA THR A 98 17.32 3.80 -19.19
C THR A 98 16.34 4.60 -18.35
N ALA A 99 16.55 5.92 -18.23
CA ALA A 99 15.64 6.80 -17.52
C ALA A 99 14.24 6.82 -18.15
N ALA A 100 14.17 6.82 -19.48
CA ALA A 100 12.91 6.72 -20.22
C ALA A 100 12.17 5.39 -19.95
N VAL A 101 12.88 4.26 -19.94
CA VAL A 101 12.29 2.95 -19.57
C VAL A 101 11.76 2.98 -18.14
N LEU A 102 12.56 3.43 -17.17
CA LEU A 102 12.14 3.49 -15.76
C LEU A 102 10.96 4.45 -15.54
N GLY A 103 10.95 5.58 -16.23
CA GLY A 103 9.83 6.53 -16.23
C GLY A 103 8.54 5.89 -16.75
N GLN A 104 8.64 5.14 -17.86
CA GLN A 104 7.48 4.49 -18.46
C GLN A 104 6.91 3.40 -17.55
N LEU A 105 7.77 2.56 -16.97
CA LEU A 105 7.35 1.52 -16.03
C LEU A 105 6.63 2.13 -14.82
N ALA A 106 7.12 3.26 -14.32
CA ALA A 106 6.50 3.95 -13.19
C ALA A 106 5.14 4.56 -13.55
N GLU A 107 4.95 5.09 -14.77
CA GLU A 107 3.65 5.57 -15.24
C GLU A 107 2.62 4.44 -15.33
N TRP A 108 2.98 3.32 -15.96
CA TRP A 108 2.10 2.15 -16.06
C TRP A 108 1.76 1.55 -14.69
N ALA A 109 2.72 1.48 -13.77
CA ALA A 109 2.47 1.00 -12.41
C ALA A 109 1.47 1.90 -11.64
N ARG A 110 1.33 3.18 -12.02
CA ARG A 110 0.32 4.09 -11.45
C ARG A 110 -1.03 4.05 -12.20
N GLY A 111 -1.14 3.30 -13.29
CA GLY A 111 -2.35 3.14 -14.09
C GLY A 111 -2.59 4.25 -15.13
N ALA A 112 -1.52 4.94 -15.56
CA ALA A 112 -1.56 5.95 -16.61
C ALA A 112 -1.30 5.36 -18.00
#